data_AF-R7RVF0-F1
#
_entry.id   AF-R7RVF0-F1
#
_cell.length_a   1.000
_cell.length_b   1.000
_cell.length_c   1.000
_cell.angle_alpha   90.00
_cell.angle_beta   90.00
_cell.angle_gamma   90.00
#
_symmetry.space_group_name_H-M   'P 1'
#
loop_
_entity.id
_entity.type
_entity.pdbx_description
1 polymer ?
#
loop_
_entity_poly.entity_id
_entity_poly.type
_entity_poly.pdbx_seq_one_letter_code
_entity_poly.pdbx_strand_id
1 'polypeptide(L)'
;MHRIPQLLAPGSGFSISKPWVHRFLQDELSWSSRVSTQKAKKLPDNANELCELSFLRAVFAIKLHNIPDALIVNADQTGIILLPTGRRTYELKGSKDVSVSNHEEKRQMTVVLASACSGDFLPFQSIWGGKTDASLPSTNALRRDEADQLGFKYGHGDTRHWSSRDTTKDWVTTLLVPYLANMKQALGLPDSQKSLLLLDVWGIHIANRVPEDFIPWMQVNHPNILLDFVPGGCM
;
A
#
# COMPACT_ATOMS: atom_id res chain seq x y z
N MET A 1 -24.02 -7.06 -41.02
CA MET A 1 -23.69 -5.63 -40.89
C MET A 1 -24.69 -4.97 -39.96
N HIS A 2 -24.31 -4.65 -38.71
CA HIS A 2 -25.17 -3.91 -37.80
C HIS A 2 -25.26 -2.46 -38.27
N ARG A 3 -26.45 -2.01 -38.68
CA ARG A 3 -26.69 -0.60 -39.01
C ARG A 3 -26.52 0.22 -37.74
N ILE A 4 -25.62 1.20 -37.76
CA ILE A 4 -25.52 2.20 -36.70
C ILE A 4 -26.90 2.88 -36.61
N PRO A 5 -27.55 2.93 -35.43
CA PRO A 5 -28.83 3.60 -35.28
C PRO A 5 -28.71 5.05 -35.77
N GLN A 6 -29.59 5.48 -36.68
CA GLN A 6 -29.57 6.84 -37.26
C GLN A 6 -29.58 7.95 -36.18
N LEU A 7 -30.10 7.63 -34.99
CA LEU A 7 -30.12 8.50 -33.82
C LEU A 7 -28.71 8.90 -33.31
N LEU A 8 -27.70 8.05 -33.52
CA LEU A 8 -26.31 8.26 -33.08
C LEU A 8 -25.40 8.82 -34.20
N ALA A 9 -25.96 9.14 -35.37
CA ALA A 9 -25.19 9.70 -36.47
C ALA A 9 -24.67 11.11 -36.12
N PRO A 10 -23.44 11.47 -36.51
CA PRO A 10 -22.95 12.84 -36.39
C PRO A 10 -23.92 13.81 -37.07
N GLY A 11 -24.46 14.78 -36.32
CA GLY A 11 -25.42 15.77 -36.81
C GLY A 11 -26.89 15.49 -36.50
N SER A 12 -27.24 14.39 -35.83
CA SER A 12 -28.62 14.07 -35.42
C SER A 12 -29.22 15.02 -34.36
N GLY A 13 -28.40 15.91 -33.79
CA GLY A 13 -28.77 16.77 -32.66
C GLY A 13 -28.97 16.02 -31.34
N PHE A 14 -28.90 14.68 -31.35
CA PHE A 14 -29.02 13.85 -30.16
C PHE A 14 -27.71 13.86 -29.37
N SER A 15 -27.76 14.44 -28.17
CA SER A 15 -26.63 14.47 -27.24
C SER A 15 -26.91 13.56 -26.05
N ILE A 16 -26.03 12.59 -25.82
CA ILE A 16 -26.01 11.73 -24.62
C ILE A 16 -25.47 12.57 -23.45
N SER A 17 -26.28 13.51 -22.98
CA SER A 17 -25.95 14.36 -21.84
C SER A 17 -26.03 13.57 -20.53
N LYS A 18 -25.32 14.01 -19.49
CA LYS A 18 -25.42 13.39 -18.14
C LYS A 18 -26.86 13.28 -17.64
N PRO A 19 -27.74 14.30 -17.77
CA PRO A 19 -29.15 14.17 -17.38
C PRO A 19 -29.91 13.13 -18.19
N TRP A 20 -29.64 13.00 -19.49
CA TRP A 20 -30.29 12.00 -20.34
C TRP A 20 -29.92 10.58 -19.89
N VAL A 21 -28.62 10.33 -19.64
CA VAL A 21 -28.14 9.03 -19.12
C VAL A 21 -28.79 8.72 -17.77
N HIS A 22 -28.83 9.70 -16.87
CA HIS A 22 -29.43 9.50 -15.54
C HIS A 22 -30.91 9.12 -15.64
N ARG A 23 -31.67 9.83 -16.49
CA ARG A 23 -33.10 9.56 -16.72
C ARG A 23 -33.33 8.20 -17.36
N PHE A 24 -32.57 7.87 -18.40
CA PHE A 24 -32.66 6.58 -19.07
C PHE A 24 -32.37 5.42 -18.12
N LEU A 25 -31.31 5.52 -17.32
CA LEU A 25 -30.98 4.49 -16.33
C LEU A 25 -32.05 4.37 -15.24
N GLN A 26 -32.61 5.47 -14.74
CA GLN A 26 -33.58 5.45 -13.65
C GLN A 26 -34.99 5.06 -14.07
N ASP A 27 -35.45 5.57 -15.21
CA ASP A 27 -36.86 5.54 -15.61
C ASP A 27 -37.12 4.39 -16.59
N GLU A 28 -36.22 4.13 -17.52
CA GLU A 28 -36.37 3.05 -18.52
C GLU A 28 -35.78 1.73 -18.01
N LEU A 29 -34.57 1.76 -17.44
CA LEU A 29 -33.91 0.55 -16.94
C LEU A 29 -34.25 0.21 -15.49
N SER A 30 -34.91 1.12 -14.75
CA SER A 30 -35.17 0.96 -13.32
C SER A 30 -33.90 0.73 -12.49
N TRP A 31 -32.76 1.31 -12.88
CA TRP A 31 -31.49 1.21 -12.18
C TRP A 31 -31.29 2.38 -11.20
N SER A 32 -30.42 2.18 -10.22
CA SER A 32 -30.05 3.18 -9.22
C SER A 32 -28.55 3.17 -8.99
N SER A 33 -27.95 4.34 -8.71
CA SER A 33 -26.55 4.41 -8.29
C SER A 33 -26.40 3.71 -6.94
N ARG A 34 -25.44 2.79 -6.84
CA ARG A 34 -25.14 2.04 -5.62
C ARG A 34 -23.68 2.18 -5.26
N VAL A 35 -23.38 2.16 -3.96
CA VAL A 35 -22.02 2.11 -3.42
C VAL A 35 -21.75 0.67 -3.01
N SER A 36 -20.59 0.13 -3.39
CA SER A 36 -20.16 -1.19 -2.92
C SER A 36 -20.08 -1.20 -1.39
N THR A 37 -20.73 -2.17 -0.75
CA THR A 37 -20.65 -2.39 0.69
C THR A 37 -19.88 -3.68 0.95
N GLN A 38 -18.64 -3.59 1.43
CA GLN A 38 -17.93 -4.74 1.96
C GLN A 38 -18.22 -4.92 3.45
N LYS A 39 -18.42 -6.16 3.87
CA LYS A 39 -18.65 -6.53 5.26
C LYS A 39 -17.37 -6.25 6.06
N ALA A 40 -17.49 -5.51 7.16
CA ALA A 40 -16.38 -5.28 8.07
C ALA A 40 -15.79 -6.61 8.54
N LYS A 41 -14.46 -6.68 8.62
CA LYS A 41 -13.75 -7.86 9.12
C LYS A 41 -14.15 -8.07 10.58
N LYS A 42 -14.47 -9.30 10.97
CA LYS A 42 -14.76 -9.62 12.37
C LYS A 42 -13.45 -9.57 13.16
N LEU A 43 -13.46 -8.85 14.27
CA LEU A 43 -12.36 -8.84 15.23
C LEU A 43 -12.32 -10.18 15.99
N PRO A 44 -11.14 -10.68 16.34
CA PRO A 44 -11.01 -11.80 17.26
C PRO A 44 -11.42 -11.38 18.68
N ASP A 45 -11.90 -12.33 19.48
CA ASP A 45 -12.38 -12.05 20.84
C ASP A 45 -11.28 -11.46 21.75
N ASN A 46 -10.01 -11.76 21.48
CA ASN A 46 -8.84 -11.28 22.22
C ASN A 46 -8.13 -10.08 21.56
N ALA A 47 -8.77 -9.37 20.63
CA ALA A 47 -8.14 -8.24 19.91
C ALA A 47 -7.54 -7.19 20.85
N ASN A 48 -8.27 -6.81 21.92
CA ASN A 48 -7.82 -5.80 22.88
C ASN A 48 -6.53 -6.23 23.60
N GLU A 49 -6.47 -7.48 24.04
CA GLU A 49 -5.30 -8.04 24.73
C GLU A 49 -4.09 -8.08 23.78
N LEU A 50 -4.29 -8.50 22.52
CA LEU A 50 -3.22 -8.52 21.53
C LEU A 50 -2.68 -7.12 21.23
N CYS A 51 -3.56 -6.13 21.09
CA CYS A 51 -3.17 -4.73 20.91
C CYS A 51 -2.42 -4.18 22.13
N GLU A 52 -2.88 -4.48 23.34
CA GLU A 52 -2.23 -4.07 24.59
C GLU A 52 -0.83 -4.69 24.71
N LEU A 53 -0.70 -5.99 24.46
CA LEU A 53 0.61 -6.67 24.47
C LEU A 53 1.55 -6.12 23.39
N SER A 54 1.04 -5.77 22.21
CA SER A 54 1.84 -5.09 21.18
C SER A 54 2.33 -3.73 21.64
N PHE A 55 1.44 -2.92 22.22
CA PHE A 55 1.79 -1.62 22.77
C PHE A 55 2.85 -1.74 23.88
N LEU A 56 2.68 -2.66 24.82
CA LEU A 56 3.61 -2.88 25.93
C LEU A 56 5.00 -3.34 25.44
N ARG A 57 5.08 -4.21 24.41
CA ARG A 57 6.35 -4.62 23.80
C ARG A 57 7.10 -3.43 23.21
N ALA A 58 6.42 -2.59 22.42
CA ALA A 58 7.01 -1.38 21.85
C ALA A 58 7.48 -0.42 22.95
N VAL A 59 6.63 -0.12 23.94
CA VAL A 59 6.97 0.76 25.08
C VAL A 59 8.18 0.23 25.84
N PHE A 60 8.21 -1.08 26.11
CA PHE A 60 9.33 -1.71 26.80
C PHE A 60 10.63 -1.54 26.01
N ALA A 61 10.65 -1.83 24.71
CA ALA A 61 11.83 -1.68 23.87
C ALA A 61 12.31 -0.22 23.80
N ILE A 62 11.38 0.73 23.65
CA ILE A 62 11.67 2.17 23.61
C ILE A 62 12.32 2.62 24.91
N LYS A 63 11.76 2.22 26.06
CA LYS A 63 12.29 2.59 27.38
C LYS A 63 13.62 1.91 27.70
N LEU A 64 13.75 0.62 27.38
CA LEU A 64 14.98 -0.15 27.65
C LEU A 64 16.18 0.41 26.87
N HIS A 65 15.96 0.84 25.64
CA HIS A 65 17.04 1.29 24.75
C HIS A 65 17.07 2.81 24.50
N ASN A 66 16.24 3.57 25.22
CA ASN A 66 16.09 5.02 25.05
C ASN A 66 15.94 5.42 23.57
N ILE A 67 15.04 4.73 22.85
CA ILE A 67 14.85 4.95 21.40
C ILE A 67 14.13 6.29 21.21
N PRO A 68 14.74 7.29 20.54
CA PRO A 68 14.05 8.54 20.22
C PRO A 68 12.98 8.32 19.15
N ASP A 69 11.99 9.20 19.11
CA ASP A 69 10.87 9.19 18.17
C ASP A 69 11.29 9.09 16.69
N ALA A 70 12.33 9.83 16.28
CA ALA A 70 12.86 9.79 14.92
C ALA A 70 13.42 8.41 14.50
N LEU A 71 13.71 7.52 15.46
CA LEU A 71 14.22 6.16 15.24
C LEU A 71 13.14 5.08 15.45
N ILE A 72 11.87 5.47 15.63
CA ILE A 72 10.72 4.58 15.67
C ILE A 72 9.99 4.72 14.33
N VAL A 73 10.08 3.72 13.48
CA VAL A 73 9.51 3.72 12.13
C VAL A 73 8.39 2.70 12.03
N ASN A 74 7.25 3.09 11.49
CA ASN A 74 6.20 2.17 11.03
C ASN A 74 6.23 2.10 9.50
N ALA A 75 6.08 0.90 8.97
CA ALA A 75 5.99 0.69 7.53
C ALA A 75 4.87 -0.28 7.18
N ASP A 76 4.21 -0.03 6.05
CA ASP A 76 3.15 -0.85 5.50
C ASP A 76 3.25 -0.91 3.96
N GLN A 77 2.76 -2.00 3.36
CA GLN A 77 2.66 -2.13 1.91
C GLN A 77 1.21 -2.08 1.46
N THR A 78 0.93 -1.18 0.52
CA THR A 78 -0.43 -0.98 0.00
C THR A 78 -0.48 -1.06 -1.52
N GLY A 79 -1.57 -1.61 -2.04
CA GLY A 79 -1.83 -1.67 -3.48
C GLY A 79 -2.40 -0.35 -3.98
N ILE A 80 -1.74 0.28 -4.95
CA ILE A 80 -2.25 1.47 -5.65
C ILE A 80 -2.75 1.05 -7.03
N ILE A 81 -4.04 1.24 -7.27
CA ILE A 81 -4.67 0.97 -8.55
C ILE A 81 -4.28 2.09 -9.54
N LEU A 82 -3.75 1.70 -10.71
CA LEU A 82 -3.25 2.67 -11.69
C LEU A 82 -4.37 3.43 -12.40
N LEU A 83 -5.51 2.78 -12.58
CA LEU A 83 -6.69 3.39 -13.19
C LEU A 83 -7.77 3.57 -12.12
N PRO A 84 -8.20 4.81 -11.84
CA PRO A 84 -9.21 5.03 -10.83
C PRO A 84 -10.53 4.37 -11.26
N THR A 85 -10.94 3.34 -10.55
CA THR A 85 -12.26 2.72 -10.73
C THR A 85 -13.23 3.32 -9.71
N GLY A 86 -14.39 3.77 -10.20
CA GLY A 86 -15.41 4.34 -9.32
C GLY A 86 -16.00 3.28 -8.39
N ARG A 87 -16.22 3.62 -7.12
CA ARG A 87 -16.97 2.79 -6.15
C ARG A 87 -18.47 2.74 -6.42
N ARG A 88 -18.92 3.42 -7.48
CA ARG A 88 -20.32 3.55 -7.87
C ARG A 88 -20.58 2.77 -9.15
N THR A 89 -21.59 1.93 -9.11
CA THR A 89 -22.18 1.30 -10.30
C THR A 89 -23.67 1.59 -10.35
N TYR A 90 -24.29 1.38 -11.50
CA TYR A 90 -25.74 1.34 -11.62
C TYR A 90 -26.20 -0.13 -11.59
N GLU A 91 -27.24 -0.39 -10.82
CA GLU A 91 -27.83 -1.73 -10.69
C GLU A 91 -29.35 -1.60 -10.49
N LEU A 92 -30.09 -2.66 -10.83
CA LEU A 92 -31.55 -2.71 -10.72
C LEU A 92 -32.03 -2.30 -9.31
N LYS A 93 -33.06 -1.45 -9.25
CA LYS A 93 -33.71 -1.03 -8.01
C LYS A 93 -34.23 -2.29 -7.28
N GLY A 94 -33.76 -2.51 -6.05
CA GLY A 94 -34.16 -3.65 -5.21
C GLY A 94 -33.20 -4.83 -5.20
N SER A 95 -32.11 -4.79 -5.98
CA SER A 95 -31.05 -5.80 -5.91
C SER A 95 -30.42 -5.86 -4.51
N LYS A 96 -30.29 -7.06 -3.98
CA LYS A 96 -29.69 -7.33 -2.65
C LYS A 96 -28.16 -7.32 -2.71
N ASP A 97 -27.60 -7.80 -3.82
CA ASP A 97 -26.17 -7.82 -4.10
C ASP A 97 -25.89 -7.05 -5.39
N VAL A 98 -24.92 -6.14 -5.34
CA VAL A 98 -24.55 -5.28 -6.48
C VAL A 98 -23.13 -5.64 -6.89
N SER A 99 -22.99 -6.31 -8.03
CA SER A 99 -21.68 -6.62 -8.59
C SER A 99 -21.16 -5.40 -9.37
N VAL A 100 -19.97 -4.92 -9.03
CA VAL A 100 -19.34 -3.79 -9.74
C VAL A 100 -18.37 -4.38 -10.77
N SER A 101 -18.70 -4.30 -12.05
CA SER A 101 -17.88 -4.83 -13.16
C SER A 101 -16.48 -4.20 -13.27
N ASN A 102 -16.26 -3.04 -12.65
CA ASN A 102 -14.96 -2.33 -12.64
C ASN A 102 -14.09 -2.62 -11.40
N HIS A 103 -14.52 -3.51 -10.49
CA HIS A 103 -13.68 -3.93 -9.35
C HIS A 103 -12.60 -4.96 -9.75
N GLU A 104 -12.61 -5.44 -10.99
CA GLU A 104 -11.64 -6.39 -11.53
C GLU A 104 -10.41 -5.73 -12.17
N GLU A 105 -10.25 -4.40 -12.07
CA GLU A 105 -9.01 -3.74 -12.49
C GLU A 105 -7.86 -4.22 -11.60
N LYS A 106 -7.02 -5.09 -12.16
CA LYS A 106 -5.91 -5.76 -11.47
C LYS A 106 -4.57 -5.07 -11.73
N ARG A 107 -4.51 -4.05 -12.58
CA ARG A 107 -3.29 -3.26 -12.79
C ARG A 107 -3.09 -2.33 -11.61
N GLN A 108 -2.25 -2.80 -10.70
CA GLN A 108 -1.83 -2.11 -9.51
C GLN A 108 -0.32 -2.19 -9.39
N MET A 109 0.25 -1.25 -8.64
CA MET A 109 1.58 -1.35 -8.08
C MET A 109 1.45 -1.55 -6.56
N THR A 110 2.44 -2.16 -5.92
CA THR A 110 2.54 -2.12 -4.46
C THR A 110 3.46 -0.98 -4.06
N VAL A 111 3.04 -0.11 -3.16
CA VAL A 111 3.87 0.95 -2.58
C VAL A 111 4.16 0.61 -1.13
N VAL A 112 5.44 0.67 -0.75
CA VAL A 112 5.88 0.65 0.64
C VAL A 112 5.88 2.08 1.14
N LEU A 113 5.04 2.35 2.14
CA LEU A 113 4.96 3.62 2.84
C LEU A 113 5.56 3.44 4.23
N ALA A 114 6.43 4.36 4.64
CA ALA A 114 6.95 4.36 5.99
C ALA A 114 7.03 5.77 6.56
N SER A 115 6.73 5.87 7.85
CA SER A 115 6.83 7.11 8.61
C SER A 115 7.49 6.88 9.96
N ALA A 116 8.25 7.87 10.40
CA ALA A 116 8.79 7.89 11.75
C ALA A 116 7.81 8.56 12.72
N CYS A 117 7.97 8.24 14.01
CA CYS A 117 7.16 8.82 15.08
C CYS A 117 7.39 10.34 15.23
N SER A 118 8.53 10.86 14.73
CA SER A 118 8.80 12.31 14.61
C SER A 118 7.89 13.03 13.62
N GLY A 119 7.16 12.29 12.76
CA GLY A 119 6.31 12.84 11.69
C GLY A 119 6.97 12.83 10.31
N ASP A 120 8.23 12.39 10.21
CA ASP A 120 8.94 12.28 8.94
C ASP A 120 8.41 11.12 8.09
N PHE A 121 8.35 11.34 6.78
CA PHE A 121 8.07 10.28 5.81
C PHE A 121 9.37 9.84 5.14
N LEU A 122 9.56 8.52 5.05
CA LEU A 122 10.64 7.97 4.25
C LEU A 122 10.26 8.02 2.76
N PRO A 123 11.25 8.06 1.86
CA PRO A 123 11.01 7.91 0.43
C PRO A 123 10.20 6.64 0.13
N PHE A 124 9.39 6.66 -0.93
CA PHE A 124 8.57 5.50 -1.29
C PHE A 124 9.39 4.48 -2.08
N GLN A 125 9.12 3.19 -1.84
CA GLN A 125 9.48 2.13 -2.77
C GLN A 125 8.20 1.66 -3.48
N SER A 126 8.19 1.70 -4.80
CA SER A 126 7.09 1.18 -5.61
C SER A 126 7.50 -0.09 -6.34
N ILE A 127 6.69 -1.13 -6.25
CA ILE A 127 6.91 -2.45 -6.83
C ILE A 127 5.94 -2.65 -7.99
N TRP A 128 6.50 -2.94 -9.16
CA TRP A 128 5.77 -3.04 -10.42
C TRP A 128 5.87 -4.45 -10.99
N GLY A 129 4.78 -4.95 -11.57
CA GLY A 129 4.79 -6.29 -12.17
C GLY A 129 5.70 -6.35 -13.40
N GLY A 130 6.59 -7.33 -13.46
CA GLY A 130 7.55 -7.52 -14.55
C GLY A 130 9.01 -7.44 -14.11
N LYS A 131 9.94 -7.78 -15.01
CA LYS A 131 11.38 -7.95 -14.72
C LYS A 131 12.31 -6.96 -15.43
N THR A 132 11.77 -6.15 -16.33
CA THR A 132 12.54 -5.27 -17.21
C THR A 132 12.25 -3.82 -16.90
N ASP A 133 13.19 -2.92 -17.18
CA ASP A 133 13.02 -1.46 -16.96
C ASP A 133 11.77 -0.90 -17.64
N ALA A 134 11.32 -1.51 -18.75
CA ALA A 134 10.07 -1.15 -19.42
C ALA A 134 8.80 -1.39 -18.57
N SER A 135 8.91 -2.15 -17.48
CA SER A 135 7.84 -2.42 -16.51
C SER A 135 7.79 -1.38 -15.39
N LEU A 136 8.83 -0.56 -15.23
CA LEU A 136 8.91 0.52 -14.25
C LEU A 136 8.36 1.82 -14.83
N PRO A 137 8.08 2.84 -13.99
CA PRO A 137 7.82 4.18 -14.47
C PRO A 137 8.94 4.66 -15.39
N SER A 138 8.54 5.27 -16.51
CA SER A 138 9.49 5.80 -17.49
C SER A 138 10.44 6.80 -16.82
N THR A 139 11.70 6.78 -17.24
CA THR A 139 12.68 7.81 -16.87
C THR A 139 12.31 9.20 -17.42
N ASN A 140 11.46 9.25 -18.44
CA ASN A 140 10.92 10.49 -19.01
C ASN A 140 9.53 10.85 -18.45
N ALA A 141 9.06 10.18 -17.40
CA ALA A 141 7.76 10.46 -16.80
C ALA A 141 7.72 11.87 -16.19
N LEU A 142 6.53 12.47 -16.20
CA LEU A 142 6.30 13.75 -15.55
C LEU A 142 6.66 13.66 -14.05
N ARG A 143 7.51 14.57 -13.57
CA ARG A 143 8.05 14.61 -12.19
C ARG A 143 9.02 13.48 -11.82
N ARG A 144 9.60 12.77 -12.80
CA ARG A 144 10.64 11.77 -12.51
C ARG A 144 11.83 12.38 -11.75
N ASP A 145 12.31 13.55 -12.19
CA ASP A 145 13.44 14.23 -11.54
C ASP A 145 13.17 14.56 -10.07
N GLU A 146 11.94 15.01 -9.75
CA GLU A 146 11.53 15.30 -8.37
C GLU A 146 11.50 14.02 -7.53
N ALA A 147 10.94 12.94 -8.06
CA ALA A 147 10.90 11.66 -7.36
C ALA A 147 12.31 11.11 -7.09
N ASP A 148 13.22 11.24 -8.06
CA ASP A 148 14.61 10.80 -7.90
C ASP A 148 15.37 11.68 -6.89
N GLN A 149 15.12 13.00 -6.87
CA GLN A 149 15.66 13.91 -5.83
C GLN A 149 15.13 13.59 -4.43
N LEU A 150 13.87 13.19 -4.33
CA LEU A 150 13.26 12.70 -3.08
C LEU A 150 13.72 11.28 -2.70
N GLY A 151 14.53 10.63 -3.54
CA GLY A 151 15.11 9.32 -3.26
C GLY A 151 14.15 8.14 -3.43
N PHE A 152 13.05 8.31 -4.17
CA PHE A 152 12.10 7.22 -4.42
C PHE A 152 12.77 6.05 -5.14
N LYS A 153 12.32 4.84 -4.82
CA LYS A 153 12.83 3.59 -5.38
C LYS A 153 11.75 2.85 -6.15
N TYR A 154 12.21 2.14 -7.18
CA TYR A 154 11.35 1.39 -8.09
C TYR A 154 11.89 -0.03 -8.16
N GLY A 155 11.05 -1.01 -7.84
CA GLY A 155 11.41 -2.42 -7.77
C GLY A 155 10.52 -3.29 -8.65
N HIS A 156 11.01 -4.49 -8.91
CA HIS A 156 10.36 -5.49 -9.75
C HIS A 156 9.65 -6.54 -8.91
N GLY A 157 8.34 -6.67 -9.11
CA GLY A 157 7.54 -7.80 -8.68
C GLY A 157 7.47 -8.80 -9.83
N ASP A 158 8.44 -9.73 -9.90
CA ASP A 158 8.55 -10.87 -10.83
C ASP A 158 7.47 -10.93 -11.95
N THR A 159 6.42 -11.73 -11.76
CA THR A 159 5.25 -11.83 -12.65
C THR A 159 4.06 -11.01 -12.16
N ARG A 160 4.12 -10.51 -10.93
CA ARG A 160 3.04 -9.78 -10.23
C ARG A 160 3.63 -8.61 -9.48
N HIS A 161 2.91 -7.51 -9.36
CA HIS A 161 3.31 -6.29 -8.66
C HIS A 161 3.50 -6.40 -7.13
N TRP A 162 3.55 -7.59 -6.55
CA TRP A 162 3.59 -7.78 -5.11
C TRP A 162 5.01 -7.62 -4.59
N SER A 163 5.15 -7.00 -3.42
CA SER A 163 6.39 -7.09 -2.65
C SER A 163 6.75 -8.55 -2.39
N SER A 164 8.06 -8.82 -2.40
CA SER A 164 8.66 -10.10 -2.10
C SER A 164 9.64 -9.95 -0.94
N ARG A 165 10.17 -11.08 -0.45
CA ARG A 165 11.23 -11.07 0.55
C ARG A 165 12.43 -10.23 0.10
N ASP A 166 12.79 -10.32 -1.17
CA ASP A 166 13.96 -9.62 -1.71
C ASP A 166 13.69 -8.11 -1.84
N THR A 167 12.50 -7.71 -2.29
CA THR A 167 12.16 -6.28 -2.38
C THR A 167 12.02 -5.65 -0.99
N THR A 168 11.53 -6.39 0.02
CA THR A 168 11.45 -5.90 1.39
C THR A 168 12.85 -5.73 1.99
N LYS A 169 13.81 -6.64 1.72
CA LYS A 169 15.21 -6.45 2.12
C LYS A 169 15.86 -5.27 1.40
N ASP A 170 15.61 -5.13 0.10
CA ASP A 170 16.06 -3.97 -0.68
C ASP A 170 15.52 -2.66 -0.09
N TRP A 171 14.25 -2.61 0.29
CA TRP A 171 13.66 -1.45 0.98
C TRP A 171 14.39 -1.12 2.28
N VAL A 172 14.67 -2.13 3.11
CA VAL A 172 15.43 -1.94 4.36
C VAL A 172 16.79 -1.32 4.07
N THR A 173 17.54 -1.91 3.14
CA THR A 173 18.93 -1.51 2.86
C THR A 173 19.02 -0.16 2.15
N THR A 174 18.08 0.14 1.25
CA THR A 174 18.15 1.34 0.41
C THR A 174 17.45 2.56 1.01
N LEU A 175 16.48 2.37 1.89
CA LEU A 175 15.66 3.45 2.44
C LEU A 175 15.71 3.52 3.96
N LEU A 176 15.36 2.43 4.66
CA LEU A 176 15.28 2.46 6.13
C LEU A 176 16.64 2.69 6.78
N VAL A 177 17.66 1.92 6.40
CA VAL A 177 18.99 1.99 7.01
C VAL A 177 19.64 3.37 6.81
N PRO A 178 19.66 3.95 5.59
CA PRO A 178 20.18 5.30 5.39
C PRO A 178 19.41 6.36 6.18
N TYR A 179 18.08 6.25 6.23
CA TYR A 179 17.25 7.16 7.03
C TYR A 179 17.66 7.11 8.52
N LEU A 180 17.74 5.92 9.11
CA LEU A 180 18.10 5.76 10.52
C LEU A 180 19.53 6.23 10.80
N ALA A 181 20.48 5.99 9.89
CA ALA A 181 21.85 6.47 10.03
C ALA A 181 21.93 8.00 10.04
N ASN A 182 21.21 8.66 9.12
CA ASN A 182 21.13 10.12 9.06
C ASN A 182 20.50 10.69 10.33
N MET A 183 19.43 10.08 10.85
CA MET A 183 18.78 10.52 12.09
C MET A 183 19.69 10.33 13.31
N LYS A 184 20.43 9.22 13.39
CA LYS A 184 21.42 9.02 14.46
C LYS A 184 22.50 10.10 14.42
N GLN A 185 23.04 10.40 13.24
CA GLN A 185 24.03 11.46 13.06
C GLN A 185 23.47 12.82 13.47
N ALA A 186 22.27 13.18 13.01
CA ALA A 186 21.62 14.45 13.33
C ALA A 186 21.36 14.63 14.84
N LEU A 187 21.06 13.52 15.54
CA LEU A 187 20.83 13.50 16.98
C LEU A 187 22.12 13.32 17.81
N GLY A 188 23.29 13.18 17.17
CA GLY A 188 24.56 12.92 17.86
C GLY A 188 24.60 11.56 18.58
N LEU A 189 23.84 10.58 18.10
CA LEU A 189 23.73 9.24 18.68
C LEU A 189 24.74 8.28 18.04
N PRO A 190 25.21 7.26 18.78
CA PRO A 190 26.13 6.26 18.23
C PRO A 190 25.43 5.35 17.21
N ASP A 191 26.18 4.76 16.29
CA ASP A 191 25.67 3.79 15.30
C ASP A 191 24.99 2.57 15.96
N SER A 192 25.46 2.21 17.15
CA SER A 192 24.91 1.14 17.99
C SER A 192 23.56 1.45 18.62
N GLN A 193 23.10 2.71 18.57
CA GLN A 193 21.79 3.11 19.07
C GLN A 193 20.69 2.24 18.45
N LYS A 194 19.81 1.71 19.30
CA LYS A 194 18.69 0.90 18.82
C LYS A 194 17.63 1.76 18.17
N SER A 195 17.01 1.19 17.15
CA SER A 195 15.84 1.72 16.43
C SER A 195 14.73 0.69 16.50
N LEU A 196 13.48 1.12 16.31
CA LEU A 196 12.31 0.23 16.31
C LEU A 196 11.64 0.29 14.94
N LEU A 197 11.40 -0.87 14.33
CA LEU A 197 10.62 -1.02 13.11
C LEU A 197 9.33 -1.77 13.43
N LEU A 198 8.19 -1.10 13.23
CA LEU A 198 6.84 -1.63 13.39
C LEU A 198 6.31 -2.10 12.03
N LEU A 199 6.00 -3.39 11.92
CA LEU A 199 5.44 -4.01 10.71
C LEU A 199 4.12 -4.72 11.02
N ASP A 200 3.30 -4.97 10.02
CA ASP A 200 2.15 -5.86 10.15
C ASP A 200 2.59 -7.35 10.20
N VAL A 201 1.69 -8.20 10.69
CA VAL A 201 1.88 -9.66 10.69
C VAL A 201 1.56 -10.22 9.30
N TRP A 202 2.46 -9.97 8.35
CA TRP A 202 2.44 -10.56 7.01
C TRP A 202 3.45 -11.69 6.88
N GLY A 203 3.12 -12.71 6.08
CA GLY A 203 3.91 -13.94 5.94
C GLY A 203 5.37 -13.73 5.54
N ILE A 204 5.69 -12.66 4.81
CA ILE A 204 7.09 -12.30 4.49
C ILE A 204 7.79 -11.67 5.69
N HIS A 205 7.13 -10.75 6.39
CA HIS A 205 7.67 -10.03 7.55
C HIS A 205 7.98 -10.96 8.73
N ILE A 206 7.14 -11.99 8.94
CA ILE A 206 7.31 -12.93 10.05
C ILE A 206 8.06 -14.21 9.67
N ALA A 207 8.53 -14.31 8.43
CA ALA A 207 9.27 -15.49 7.98
C ALA A 207 10.56 -15.64 8.80
N ASN A 208 10.78 -16.85 9.35
CA ASN A 208 11.89 -17.15 10.26
C ASN A 208 12.37 -18.61 10.21
N ARG A 209 12.05 -19.36 9.16
CA ARG A 209 12.35 -20.80 9.08
C ARG A 209 13.75 -21.08 8.57
N VAL A 210 14.24 -20.26 7.65
CA VAL A 210 15.58 -20.39 7.05
C VAL A 210 16.39 -19.10 7.24
N PRO A 211 17.73 -19.15 7.22
CA PRO A 211 18.58 -17.96 7.42
C PRO A 211 18.31 -16.82 6.44
N GLU A 212 17.83 -17.15 5.24
CA GLU A 212 17.48 -16.19 4.20
C GLU A 212 16.13 -15.52 4.46
N ASP A 213 15.34 -15.98 5.43
CA ASP A 213 14.08 -15.33 5.78
C ASP A 213 14.30 -13.95 6.40
N PHE A 214 13.24 -13.15 6.43
CA PHE A 214 13.34 -11.74 6.79
C PHE A 214 13.83 -11.51 8.22
N ILE A 215 13.28 -12.23 9.21
CA ILE A 215 13.67 -12.05 10.62
C ILE A 215 15.14 -12.44 10.85
N PRO A 216 15.61 -13.65 10.50
CA PRO A 216 17.01 -14.03 10.70
C PRO A 216 17.98 -13.10 9.95
N TRP A 217 17.61 -12.71 8.73
CA TRP A 217 18.41 -11.76 7.95
C TRP A 217 18.52 -10.39 8.64
N MET A 218 17.41 -9.84 9.17
CA MET A 218 17.42 -8.59 9.94
C MET A 218 18.28 -8.70 11.19
N GLN A 219 18.20 -9.80 11.92
CA GLN A 219 18.99 -10.02 13.14
C GLN A 219 20.50 -10.05 12.87
N VAL A 220 20.91 -10.66 11.75
CA VAL A 220 22.33 -10.76 11.36
C VAL A 220 22.86 -9.45 10.78
N ASN A 221 22.13 -8.83 9.85
CA ASN A 221 22.64 -7.69 9.07
C ASN A 221 22.34 -6.35 9.73
N HIS A 222 21.27 -6.28 10.53
CA HIS A 222 20.78 -5.05 11.15
C HIS A 222 20.43 -5.26 12.63
N PRO A 223 21.38 -5.74 13.47
CA PRO A 223 21.11 -6.10 14.87
C PRO A 223 20.68 -4.91 15.77
N ASN A 224 20.81 -3.67 15.27
CA ASN A 224 20.38 -2.46 15.96
C ASN A 224 18.97 -2.01 15.59
N ILE A 225 18.29 -2.71 14.68
CA ILE A 225 16.90 -2.47 14.33
C ILE A 225 16.07 -3.57 14.98
N LEU A 226 15.33 -3.19 16.02
CA LEU A 226 14.39 -4.09 16.69
C LEU A 226 13.13 -4.20 15.85
N LEU A 227 12.65 -5.42 15.63
CA LEU A 227 11.38 -5.67 14.97
C LEU A 227 10.28 -5.82 16.01
N ASP A 228 9.16 -5.14 15.79
CA ASP A 228 7.92 -5.43 16.49
C ASP A 228 6.76 -5.51 15.49
N PHE A 229 5.77 -6.33 15.81
CA PHE A 229 4.71 -6.71 14.89
C PHE A 229 3.33 -6.34 15.44
N VAL A 230 2.61 -5.55 14.66
CA VAL A 230 1.25 -5.12 14.90
C VAL A 230 0.30 -6.30 14.64
N PRO A 231 -0.53 -6.71 15.61
CA PRO A 231 -1.34 -7.91 15.51
C PRO A 231 -2.35 -7.83 14.36
N GLY A 232 -2.38 -8.88 13.54
CA GLY A 232 -3.24 -8.94 12.36
C GLY A 232 -4.73 -9.03 12.72
N GLY A 233 -5.55 -8.21 12.06
CA GLY A 233 -7.02 -8.26 12.19
C GLY A 233 -7.57 -7.80 13.54
N CYS A 234 -6.79 -7.03 14.30
CA CYS A 234 -7.17 -6.49 15.60
C CYS A 234 -7.56 -4.99 15.55
N MET A 235 -7.65 -4.40 14.35
CA MET A 235 -8.06 -3.02 14.08
C MET A 235 -8.96 -2.95 12.83
#